data_AF-A0A971KYI6-F1
#
_entry.id   AF-A0A971KYI6-F1
#
_cell.length_a   1.000
_cell.length_b   1.000
_cell.length_c   1.000
_cell.angle_alpha   90.00
_cell.angle_beta   90.00
_cell.angle_gamma   90.00
#
_symmetry.space_group_name_H-M   'P 1'
#
loop_
_entity.id
_entity.type
_entity.pdbx_description
1 polymer ?
#
loop_
_entity_poly.entity_id
_entity_poly.type
_entity_poly.pdbx_seq_one_letter_code
_entity_poly.pdbx_strand_id
1 'polypeptide(L)' 'MNMINASGKTIEERIKPPEEFERIKAEEGSFGYYLRTLPLKPHGSRVNYYDGREKNPDVHEAVIDVVFH' A
#
# COMPACT_ATOMS: atom_id res chain seq x y z
N MET A 1 6.02 -13.11 -13.08
CA MET A 1 5.25 -12.84 -11.85
C MET A 1 5.13 -11.34 -11.67
N ASN A 2 3.96 -10.73 -11.87
CA ASN A 2 3.76 -9.30 -11.54
C ASN A 2 2.80 -9.20 -10.36
N MET A 3 3.37 -9.11 -9.15
CA MET A 3 2.62 -9.01 -7.90
C MET A 3 2.09 -7.60 -7.65
N ILE A 4 2.47 -6.62 -8.48
CA ILE A 4 2.16 -5.20 -8.27
C ILE A 4 1.21 -4.70 -9.35
N ASN A 5 0.11 -4.11 -8.92
CA ASN A 5 -0.80 -3.35 -9.75
C ASN A 5 -0.51 -1.85 -9.61
N ALA A 6 0.29 -1.28 -10.51
CA ALA A 6 0.71 0.12 -10.42
C ALA A 6 -0.46 1.14 -10.39
N SER A 7 -1.64 0.77 -10.89
CA SER A 7 -2.85 1.61 -10.84
C SER A 7 -3.69 1.45 -9.56
N GLY A 8 -3.41 0.44 -8.73
CA GLY A 8 -4.11 0.19 -7.47
C GLY A 8 -3.91 1.35 -6.50
N LYS A 9 -4.99 1.82 -5.87
CA LYS A 9 -5.01 2.99 -4.99
C LYS A 9 -5.07 2.61 -3.50
N THR A 10 -5.35 1.35 -3.20
CA THR A 10 -5.36 0.81 -1.85
C THR A 10 -4.32 -0.31 -1.69
N ILE A 11 -4.04 -0.73 -0.46
CA ILE A 11 -3.12 -1.83 -0.18
C ILE A 11 -3.56 -3.13 -0.88
N GLU A 12 -4.86 -3.46 -0.81
CA GLU A 12 -5.38 -4.68 -1.41
C GLU A 12 -5.37 -4.67 -2.94
N GLU A 13 -5.55 -3.50 -3.56
CA GLU A 13 -5.50 -3.36 -5.02
C GLU A 13 -4.07 -3.37 -5.55
N ARG A 14 -3.14 -2.69 -4.87
CA ARG A 14 -1.74 -2.51 -5.30
C ARG A 14 -0.95 -3.80 -5.20
N ILE A 15 -1.11 -4.53 -4.10
CA ILE A 15 -0.32 -5.73 -3.81
C ILE A 15 -1.23 -6.93 -4.05
N LYS A 16 -0.92 -7.76 -5.04
CA LYS A 16 -1.68 -8.98 -5.34
C LYS A 16 -1.25 -10.11 -4.42
N PRO A 17 -2.14 -11.06 -4.08
CA PRO A 17 -1.70 -12.30 -3.46
C PRO A 17 -0.76 -13.06 -4.41
N PRO A 18 0.11 -13.94 -3.88
CA PRO A 18 0.88 -14.86 -4.70
C PRO A 18 -0.02 -15.74 -5.56
N GLU A 19 0.55 -16.33 -6.61
CA GLU A 19 -0.14 -17.35 -7.41
C GLU A 19 -0.60 -18.50 -6.50
N GLU A 20 -1.80 -19.01 -6.76
CA GLU A 20 -2.47 -20.06 -5.96
C GLU A 20 -2.97 -19.62 -4.57
N PHE A 21 -2.86 -18.34 -4.21
CA PHE A 21 -3.42 -17.82 -2.95
C PHE A 21 -4.54 -16.80 -3.19
N GLU A 22 -5.52 -16.81 -2.29
CA GLU A 22 -6.62 -15.86 -2.29
C GLU A 22 -6.60 -15.00 -1.01
N ARG A 23 -7.06 -13.76 -1.12
CA ARG A 23 -7.29 -12.90 0.05
C ARG A 23 -8.64 -13.25 0.67
N ILE A 24 -8.62 -13.75 1.91
CA ILE A 24 -9.84 -13.91 2.71
C ILE A 24 -10.51 -12.55 2.87
N LYS A 25 -11.81 -12.43 2.60
CA LYS A 25 -12.58 -11.19 2.74
C LYS A 25 -12.45 -10.64 4.17
N ALA A 26 -12.06 -9.38 4.31
CA ALA A 26 -12.13 -8.69 5.59
C ALA A 26 -13.56 -8.15 5.78
N GLU A 27 -14.10 -8.31 6.97
CA GLU A 27 -15.42 -7.77 7.32
C GLU A 27 -15.37 -6.23 7.28
N GLU A 28 -16.39 -5.61 6.69
CA GLU A 28 -16.48 -4.16 6.60
C GLU A 28 -16.50 -3.54 8.00
N GLY A 29 -15.76 -2.44 8.20
CA GLY A 29 -15.59 -1.82 9.51
C GLY A 29 -14.62 -2.54 10.46
N SER A 30 -14.13 -3.74 10.12
CA SER A 30 -13.07 -4.40 10.89
C SER A 30 -11.72 -3.68 10.73
N PHE A 31 -10.82 -3.91 11.68
CA PHE A 31 -9.45 -3.42 11.57
C PHE A 31 -8.71 -3.96 10.33
N GLY A 32 -9.01 -5.19 9.92
CA GLY A 32 -8.43 -5.78 8.70
C GLY A 32 -8.92 -5.07 7.43
N TYR A 33 -10.19 -4.68 7.38
CA TYR A 33 -10.74 -3.89 6.27
C TYR A 33 -10.11 -2.50 6.21
N TYR A 34 -9.98 -1.83 7.37
CA TYR A 34 -9.31 -0.54 7.47
C TYR A 34 -7.90 -0.58 6.88
N LEU A 35 -7.05 -1.53 7.33
CA LEU A 35 -5.68 -1.63 6.82
C LEU A 35 -5.61 -1.84 5.31
N ARG A 36 -6.50 -2.68 4.76
CA ARG A 36 -6.47 -3.04 3.33
C ARG A 36 -6.97 -1.93 2.41
N THR A 37 -7.86 -1.09 2.92
CA THR A 37 -8.48 0.03 2.19
C THR A 37 -7.74 1.35 2.35
N LEU A 38 -6.64 1.37 3.12
CA LEU A 38 -5.80 2.57 3.27
C LEU A 38 -5.38 3.12 1.90
N PRO A 39 -5.59 4.42 1.65
CA PRO A 39 -5.19 5.04 0.39
C PRO A 39 -3.67 5.05 0.28
N LEU A 40 -3.19 4.91 -0.95
CA LEU A 40 -1.78 4.92 -1.30
C LEU A 40 -1.46 6.10 -2.21
N LYS A 41 -0.24 6.62 -2.06
CA LYS A 41 0.35 7.53 -3.04
C LYS A 41 0.57 6.81 -4.38
N PRO A 42 0.77 7.55 -5.49
CA PRO A 42 1.11 6.96 -6.78
C PRO A 42 2.27 5.96 -6.67
N HIS A 43 2.23 4.89 -7.48
CA HIS A 43 3.32 3.92 -7.50
C HIS A 43 4.65 4.59 -7.86
N GLY A 44 5.73 4.16 -7.20
CA GLY A 44 7.06 4.79 -7.29
C GLY A 44 7.25 6.05 -6.44
N SER A 45 6.26 6.43 -5.61
CA SER A 45 6.44 7.53 -4.65
C SER A 45 7.57 7.21 -3.66
N ARG A 46 8.47 8.16 -3.45
CA ARG A 46 9.56 8.04 -2.49
C ARG A 46 9.06 8.24 -1.06
N VAL A 47 9.67 7.52 -0.12
CA VAL A 47 9.47 7.75 1.31
C VAL A 47 10.45 8.84 1.74
N ASN A 48 9.96 9.86 2.43
CA ASN A 48 10.79 10.91 3.01
C ASN A 48 10.81 10.79 4.53
N TYR A 49 11.92 11.20 5.15
CA TYR A 49 11.96 11.49 6.58
C TYR A 49 11.13 12.74 6.89
N TYR A 50 10.87 12.97 8.18
CA TYR A 50 10.13 14.15 8.65
C TYR A 50 10.81 15.48 8.27
N ASP A 51 12.12 15.46 8.01
CA ASP A 51 12.92 16.61 7.58
C ASP A 51 12.96 16.80 6.05
N GLY A 52 12.15 16.03 5.31
CA GLY A 52 12.01 16.12 3.86
C GLY A 52 13.12 15.41 3.07
N ARG A 53 14.15 14.86 3.72
CA ARG A 53 15.16 14.06 3.03
C ARG A 53 14.56 12.73 2.58
N GLU A 54 14.93 12.27 1.40
CA GLU A 54 14.55 10.93 0.92
C GLU A 54 15.13 9.85 1.85
N LYS A 55 14.28 8.91 2.25
CA LYS A 55 14.65 7.78 3.11
C LYS A 55 15.30 6.70 2.26
N ASN A 56 16.57 6.45 2.55
CA ASN A 56 17.31 5.31 2.03
C ASN A 56 17.49 4.24 3.12
N PRO A 57 17.41 2.94 2.79
CA PRO A 57 17.25 2.38 1.44
C PRO A 57 15.80 2.36 0.93
N ASP A 58 15.65 2.37 -0.39
CA ASP A 58 14.36 2.27 -1.09
C ASP A 58 13.86 0.83 -1.16
N VAL A 59 13.43 0.31 -0.01
CA VAL A 59 12.92 -1.07 0.16
C VAL A 59 11.39 -1.14 0.24
N HIS A 60 10.71 -0.03 -0.02
CA HIS A 60 9.27 0.11 0.19
C HIS A 60 8.56 0.05 -1.17
N GLU A 61 7.53 -0.78 -1.28
CA GLU A 61 6.79 -0.96 -2.53
C GLU A 61 5.66 0.07 -2.72
N ALA A 62 5.06 0.51 -1.61
CA ALA A 62 3.97 1.48 -1.62
C ALA A 62 4.03 2.38 -0.38
N VAL A 63 3.57 3.62 -0.55
CA VAL A 63 3.55 4.64 0.50
C VAL A 63 2.11 4.98 0.81
N ILE A 64 1.73 4.84 2.07
CA ILE A 64 0.38 5.19 2.54
C ILE A 64 0.18 6.70 2.43
N ASP A 65 -0.96 7.11 1.89
CA ASP A 65 -1.36 8.49 1.81
C ASP A 65 -2.13 8.90 3.07
N VAL A 66 -1.38 9.07 4.18
CA VAL A 66 -1.94 9.60 5.41
C VAL A 66 -2.14 11.10 5.27
N VAL A 67 -3.38 11.54 5.19
CA VAL A 67 -3.74 12.95 5.36
C VAL A 67 -3.95 13.19 6.84
N PHE A 68 -3.00 13.83 7.51
CA PHE A 68 -3.25 14.39 8.83
C PHE A 68 -4.21 15.57 8.65
N HIS A 69 -5.47 15.41 9.07
CA HIS A 69 -6.42 16.51 9.24
C HIS A 69 -6.20 17.18 10.60
#